data_AF-A0A7S1QFS8-F1
#
_entry.id   AF-A0A7S1QFS8-F1
#
_cell.length_a   1.000
_cell.length_b   1.000
_cell.length_c   1.000
_cell.angle_alpha   90.00
_cell.angle_beta   90.00
_cell.angle_gamma   90.00
#
_symmetry.space_group_name_H-M   'P 1'
#
loop_
_entity.id
_entity.type
_entity.pdbx_description
1 polymer ?
#
loop_
_entity_poly.entity_id
_entity_poly.type
_entity_poly.pdbx_seq_one_letter_code
_entity_poly.pdbx_strand_id
1 'polypeptide(L)'
;MKMILIEQCHNLNFFLRLCLTVFLIDVVLTPHGGKPWSTEEDRFRALLVVAVLQLLPLIALHYCDFQVLMLGVAGHSRKTLQRALLAKFLSYGIESRTALRPGIVPMSITNDAEDLVNGGVMAIFGFGQHL
;
A
#
# COMPACT_ATOMS: atom_id res chain seq x y z
N MET A 1 11.28 8.36 -1.49
CA MET A 1 11.02 8.69 -0.07
C MET A 1 9.84 7.92 0.52
N LYS A 2 8.64 7.95 -0.09
CA LYS A 2 7.47 7.20 0.44
C LYS A 2 7.72 5.68 0.59
N MET A 3 8.37 5.04 -0.38
CA MET A 3 8.74 3.62 -0.31
C MET A 3 9.66 3.28 0.88
N ILE A 4 10.65 4.14 1.15
CA ILE A 4 11.59 3.96 2.26
C ILE A 4 10.85 4.05 3.61
N LEU A 5 9.91 4.99 3.76
CA LEU A 5 9.12 5.12 4.99
C LEU A 5 8.24 3.89 5.26
N ILE A 6 7.72 3.26 4.20
CA ILE A 6 6.92 2.05 4.31
C ILE A 6 7.80 0.87 4.72
N GLU A 7 8.98 0.72 4.13
CA GLU A 7 9.97 -0.28 4.56
C GLU A 7 10.39 -0.08 6.02
N GLN A 8 10.58 1.17 6.45
CA GLN A 8 10.88 1.46 7.86
C GLN A 8 9.70 1.12 8.79
N CYS A 9 8.44 1.32 8.36
CA CYS A 9 7.26 0.90 9.12
C CYS A 9 7.17 -0.63 9.23
N HIS A 10 7.49 -1.37 8.15
CA HIS A 10 7.57 -2.82 8.18
C HIS A 10 8.61 -3.31 9.18
N ASN A 11 9.80 -2.69 9.16
CA ASN A 11 10.89 -3.04 10.06
C ASN A 11 10.55 -2.72 11.53
N LEU A 12 9.89 -1.59 11.78
CA LEU A 12 9.39 -1.22 13.11
C LEU A 12 8.32 -2.20 13.61
N ASN A 13 7.39 -2.61 12.75
CA ASN A 13 6.37 -3.60 13.11
C ASN A 13 6.98 -4.96 13.44
N PHE A 14 8.00 -5.38 12.68
CA PHE A 14 8.76 -6.59 12.98
C PHE A 14 9.42 -6.52 14.37
N PHE A 15 10.10 -5.40 14.68
CA PHE A 15 10.73 -5.19 15.98
C PHE A 15 9.71 -5.19 17.13
N LEU A 16 8.59 -4.48 16.95
CA LEU A 16 7.51 -4.39 17.94
C LEU A 16 6.87 -5.76 18.21
N ARG A 17 6.65 -6.55 17.16
CA ARG A 17 6.16 -7.94 17.29
C ARG A 17 7.15 -8.82 18.05
N LEU A 18 8.45 -8.67 17.81
CA LEU A 18 9.49 -9.42 18.49
C LEU A 18 9.53 -9.08 19.98
N CYS A 19 9.52 -7.79 20.33
CA CYS A 19 9.43 -7.33 21.72
C CYS A 19 8.16 -7.82 22.42
N LEU A 20 6.99 -7.73 21.77
CA LEU A 20 5.73 -8.19 22.36
C LEU A 20 5.68 -9.72 22.53
N THR A 21 6.32 -10.48 21.64
CA THR A 21 6.39 -11.95 21.77
C THR A 21 7.28 -12.35 22.94
N VAL A 22 8.44 -11.70 23.10
CA VAL A 22 9.31 -11.91 24.27
C VAL A 22 8.59 -11.51 25.56
N PHE A 23 7.91 -10.36 25.57
CA PHE A 23 7.13 -9.91 26.73
C PHE A 23 6.02 -10.91 27.09
N LEU A 24 5.30 -11.43 26.10
CA LEU A 24 4.26 -12.45 26.31
C LEU A 24 4.84 -13.73 26.94
N ILE A 25 6.00 -14.17 26.47
CA ILE A 25 6.65 -15.39 26.98
C ILE A 25 7.21 -15.16 28.40
N ASP A 26 7.94 -14.08 28.62
CA ASP A 26 8.64 -13.85 29.88
C ASP A 26 7.70 -13.38 31.00
N VAL A 27 6.71 -12.55 30.68
CA VAL A 27 5.81 -11.95 31.67
C VAL A 27 4.54 -12.77 31.86
N VAL A 28 3.95 -13.31 30.78
CA VAL A 28 2.68 -14.04 30.91
C VAL A 28 2.88 -15.54 31.15
N LEU A 29 3.83 -16.18 30.44
CA LEU A 29 4.00 -17.63 30.48
C LEU A 29 4.91 -18.14 31.61
N THR A 30 5.78 -17.30 32.18
CA THR A 30 6.73 -17.72 33.22
C THR A 30 6.36 -17.14 34.59
N PRO A 31 5.57 -17.85 35.42
CA PRO A 31 5.20 -17.38 36.76
C PRO A 31 6.39 -17.54 37.72
N HIS A 32 7.34 -16.61 37.73
CA HIS A 32 8.33 -16.53 38.80
C HIS A 32 7.72 -15.87 40.04
N GLY A 33 7.29 -16.71 40.98
CA GLY A 33 7.23 -16.46 42.42
C GLY A 33 6.73 -15.09 42.91
N GLY A 34 5.48 -15.05 43.39
CA GLY A 34 5.12 -14.22 44.54
C GLY A 34 4.93 -12.71 44.33
N LYS A 35 4.48 -12.24 43.15
CA LYS A 35 4.02 -10.84 42.98
C LYS A 35 2.49 -10.72 43.03
N PRO A 36 1.93 -9.63 43.59
CA PRO A 36 0.50 -9.48 43.92
C PRO A 36 -0.46 -9.30 42.71
N TRP A 37 0.03 -9.30 41.48
CA TRP A 37 -0.79 -9.21 40.25
C TRP A 37 -1.20 -10.60 39.71
N SER A 38 -1.20 -11.61 40.59
CA SER A 38 -1.43 -13.02 40.28
C SER A 38 -2.93 -13.42 40.31
N THR A 39 -3.82 -12.55 39.85
CA THR A 39 -5.22 -12.95 39.60
C THR A 39 -5.33 -13.42 38.16
N GLU A 40 -5.99 -14.55 37.90
CA GLU A 40 -6.16 -15.08 36.53
C GLU A 40 -6.82 -14.06 35.59
N GLU A 41 -7.69 -13.20 36.12
CA GLU A 41 -8.35 -12.13 35.37
C GLU A 41 -7.36 -11.08 34.83
N ASP A 42 -6.34 -10.70 35.61
CA ASP A 42 -5.36 -9.69 35.20
C ASP A 42 -4.45 -10.22 34.08
N ARG A 43 -4.17 -11.53 34.09
CA ARG A 43 -3.43 -12.22 33.03
C ARG A 43 -4.23 -12.27 31.73
N PHE A 44 -5.51 -12.60 31.81
CA PHE A 44 -6.38 -12.61 30.63
C PHE A 44 -6.51 -11.22 30.00
N ARG A 45 -6.65 -10.17 30.83
CA ARG A 45 -6.66 -8.78 30.35
C ARG A 45 -5.33 -8.37 29.71
N ALA A 46 -4.20 -8.72 30.33
CA ALA A 46 -2.88 -8.45 29.75
C ALA A 46 -2.68 -9.17 28.41
N LEU A 47 -3.10 -10.43 28.30
CA LEU A 47 -3.07 -11.20 27.04
C LEU A 47 -3.90 -10.55 25.95
N LEU A 48 -5.12 -10.13 26.28
CA LEU A 48 -6.04 -9.51 25.33
C LEU A 48 -5.47 -8.16 24.82
N VAL A 49 -4.93 -7.35 25.73
CA VAL A 49 -4.26 -6.08 25.37
C VAL A 49 -3.06 -6.33 24.46
N VAL A 50 -2.21 -7.31 24.78
CA VAL A 50 -1.04 -7.65 23.96
C VAL A 50 -1.48 -8.16 22.58
N ALA A 51 -2.50 -9.01 22.51
CA ALA A 51 -3.02 -9.54 21.25
C ALA A 51 -3.60 -8.44 20.35
N VAL A 52 -4.38 -7.51 20.93
CA VAL A 52 -4.93 -6.36 20.19
C VAL A 52 -3.80 -5.45 19.72
N LEU A 53 -2.80 -5.19 20.56
CA LEU A 53 -1.65 -4.35 20.23
C LEU A 53 -0.74 -4.99 19.16
N GLN A 54 -0.76 -6.31 18.99
CA GLN A 54 -0.11 -7.00 17.88
C GLN A 54 -0.92 -6.94 16.57
N LEU A 55 -2.24 -7.01 16.65
CA LEU A 55 -3.13 -7.01 15.49
C LEU A 55 -3.25 -5.62 14.85
N LEU A 56 -3.34 -4.57 15.66
CA LEU A 56 -3.55 -3.19 15.21
C LEU A 56 -2.48 -2.69 14.21
N PRO A 57 -1.16 -2.81 14.49
CA PRO A 57 -0.13 -2.38 13.54
C PRO A 57 -0.09 -3.26 12.29
N LEU A 58 -0.50 -4.53 12.37
CA LEU A 58 -0.55 -5.44 11.23
C LEU A 58 -1.65 -5.03 10.24
N ILE A 59 -2.83 -4.68 10.75
CA ILE A 59 -3.95 -4.16 9.93
C ILE A 59 -3.58 -2.81 9.31
N ALA A 60 -2.99 -1.91 10.10
CA ALA A 60 -2.59 -0.59 9.62
C ALA A 60 -1.54 -0.68 8.50
N LEU A 61 -0.55 -1.56 8.66
CA LEU A 61 0.50 -1.79 7.66
C LEU A 61 -0.08 -2.39 6.38
N HIS A 62 -0.97 -3.39 6.51
CA HIS A 62 -1.60 -4.05 5.37
C HIS A 62 -2.47 -3.09 4.55
N TYR A 63 -3.19 -2.20 5.23
CA TYR A 63 -3.96 -1.14 4.56
C TYR A 63 -3.05 -0.15 3.82
N CYS A 64 -1.91 0.21 4.43
CA CYS A 64 -0.94 1.11 3.82
C CYS A 64 -0.29 0.50 2.57
N ASP A 65 0.12 -0.77 2.64
CA ASP A 65 0.67 -1.51 1.51
C ASP A 65 -0.32 -1.61 0.36
N PHE A 66 -1.58 -1.91 0.65
CA PHE A 66 -2.64 -2.01 -0.36
C PHE A 66 -2.83 -0.70 -1.12
N GLN A 67 -2.87 0.43 -0.40
CA GLN A 67 -2.97 1.76 -1.00
C GLN A 67 -1.76 2.11 -1.87
N VAL A 68 -0.55 1.72 -1.44
CA VAL A 68 0.69 2.02 -2.15
C VAL A 68 0.83 1.16 -3.41
N LEU A 69 0.45 -0.12 -3.34
CA LEU A 69 0.36 -1.01 -4.50
C LEU A 69 -0.62 -0.48 -5.54
N MET A 70 -1.82 -0.08 -5.11
CA MET A 70 -2.84 0.53 -5.97
C MET A 70 -2.34 1.80 -6.67
N LEU A 71 -1.75 2.73 -5.91
CA LEU A 71 -1.27 4.01 -6.43
C LEU A 71 0.01 3.88 -7.27
N GLY A 72 0.88 2.92 -6.93
CA GLY A 72 2.16 2.70 -7.58
C GLY A 72 2.00 2.15 -9.01
N VAL A 73 1.16 1.14 -9.19
CA VAL A 73 0.94 0.50 -10.49
C VAL A 73 0.20 1.44 -11.45
N ALA A 74 -0.87 2.09 -10.99
CA ALA A 74 -1.61 3.05 -11.79
C ALA A 74 -0.76 4.28 -12.14
N GLY A 75 -0.05 4.85 -11.16
CA GLY A 75 0.75 6.06 -11.36
C GLY A 75 1.93 5.87 -12.32
N HIS A 76 2.64 4.73 -12.24
CA HIS A 76 3.80 4.46 -13.10
C HIS A 76 3.38 4.14 -14.55
N SER A 77 2.27 3.41 -14.71
CA SER A 77 1.69 3.11 -16.02
C SER A 77 1.22 4.40 -16.73
N ARG A 78 0.49 5.29 -16.03
CA ARG A 78 0.04 6.58 -16.58
C ARG A 78 1.20 7.42 -17.11
N LYS A 79 2.25 7.62 -16.30
CA LYS A 79 3.42 8.43 -16.68
C LYS A 79 4.14 7.87 -17.92
N THR A 80 4.26 6.55 -18.00
CA THR A 80 4.87 5.88 -19.14
C THR A 80 4.03 6.06 -20.41
N LEU A 81 2.71 5.89 -20.31
CA LEU A 81 1.78 6.06 -21.42
C LEU A 81 1.76 7.51 -21.92
N GLN A 82 1.66 8.49 -21.02
CA GLN A 82 1.70 9.92 -21.35
C GLN A 82 3.01 10.29 -22.07
N ARG A 83 4.15 9.78 -21.58
CA ARG A 83 5.45 10.00 -22.22
C ARG A 83 5.52 9.38 -23.62
N ALA A 84 4.98 8.17 -23.81
CA ALA A 84 4.96 7.50 -25.11
C ALA A 84 4.07 8.22 -26.13
N LEU A 85 2.88 8.67 -25.71
CA LEU A 85 1.96 9.44 -26.55
C LEU A 85 2.58 10.78 -26.96
N LEU A 86 3.22 11.48 -26.01
CA LEU A 86 3.91 12.74 -26.29
C LEU A 86 5.10 12.54 -27.24
N ALA A 87 5.91 11.50 -27.02
CA ALA A 87 7.02 11.16 -27.91
C ALA A 87 6.53 10.81 -29.33
N LYS A 88 5.41 10.08 -29.46
CA LYS A 88 4.82 9.73 -30.75
C LYS A 88 4.22 10.95 -31.47
N PHE A 89 3.57 11.84 -30.73
CA PHE A 89 3.08 13.13 -31.26
C PHE A 89 4.23 14.00 -31.79
N LEU A 90 5.34 14.07 -31.03
CA LEU A 90 6.55 14.79 -31.43
C LEU A 90 7.30 14.14 -32.60
N SER A 91 7.02 12.87 -32.92
CA SER A 91 7.56 12.18 -34.10
C SER A 91 6.70 12.33 -35.35
N TYR A 92 5.45 12.81 -35.25
CA TYR A 92 4.59 12.98 -36.42
C TYR A 92 5.02 14.16 -37.30
N GLY A 93 4.97 13.96 -38.62
CA GLY A 93 5.23 14.99 -39.61
C GLY A 93 4.22 16.12 -39.58
N ILE A 94 4.59 17.27 -40.16
CA ILE A 94 3.80 18.52 -40.11
C ILE A 94 2.41 18.32 -40.72
N GLU A 95 2.28 17.56 -41.82
CA GLU A 95 1.00 17.25 -42.47
C GLU A 95 0.03 16.47 -41.57
N SER A 96 0.55 15.53 -40.78
CA SER A 96 -0.24 14.76 -39.82
C SER A 96 -0.62 15.61 -38.60
N ARG A 97 0.13 16.65 -38.26
CA ARG A 97 -0.17 17.54 -37.13
C ARG A 97 -1.22 18.59 -37.47
N THR A 98 -1.21 19.11 -38.69
CA THR A 98 -2.26 20.04 -39.16
C THR A 98 -3.60 19.36 -39.38
N ALA A 99 -3.63 18.05 -39.63
CA ALA A 99 -4.87 17.26 -39.68
C ALA A 99 -5.54 17.08 -38.30
N LEU A 100 -4.78 17.26 -37.21
CA LEU A 100 -5.28 17.11 -35.84
C LEU A 100 -5.77 18.44 -35.28
N ARG A 101 -6.91 18.41 -34.57
CA ARG A 101 -7.45 19.59 -33.90
C ARG A 101 -6.50 20.03 -32.77
N PRO A 102 -6.07 21.31 -32.69
CA PRO A 102 -5.04 21.75 -31.74
C PRO A 102 -5.34 21.43 -30.26
N GLY A 103 -6.62 21.33 -29.89
CA GLY A 103 -7.05 21.03 -28.52
C GLY A 103 -7.21 19.54 -28.17
N ILE A 104 -7.25 18.64 -29.16
CA ILE A 104 -7.56 17.22 -28.88
C ILE A 104 -6.35 16.48 -28.30
N VAL A 105 -5.14 16.84 -28.72
CA VAL A 105 -3.89 16.18 -28.31
C VAL A 105 -3.59 16.36 -26.82
N PRO A 106 -3.56 17.58 -26.26
CA PRO A 106 -3.35 17.75 -24.83
C PRO A 106 -4.48 17.09 -24.01
N MET A 107 -5.73 17.18 -24.47
CA MET A 107 -6.88 16.54 -23.81
C MET A 107 -6.74 15.01 -23.76
N SER A 108 -6.34 14.37 -24.86
CA SER A 108 -6.15 12.92 -24.92
C SER A 108 -4.94 12.43 -24.12
N ILE A 109 -3.90 13.26 -23.99
CA ILE A 109 -2.74 12.90 -23.16
C ILE A 109 -3.05 13.05 -21.67
N THR A 110 -3.83 14.05 -21.26
CA THR A 110 -4.11 14.28 -19.84
C THR A 110 -5.31 13.48 -19.34
N ASN A 111 -6.46 13.54 -20.05
CA ASN A 111 -7.71 12.92 -19.59
C ASN A 111 -7.86 11.48 -20.11
N ASP A 112 -7.77 11.25 -21.42
CA ASP A 112 -8.05 9.91 -21.98
C ASP A 112 -7.02 8.87 -21.53
N ALA A 113 -5.76 9.26 -21.37
CA ALA A 113 -4.72 8.38 -20.83
C ALA A 113 -4.93 8.05 -19.33
N GLU A 114 -5.51 8.97 -18.57
CA GLU A 114 -5.85 8.75 -17.16
C GLU A 114 -7.04 7.80 -17.03
N ASP A 115 -8.09 8.03 -17.81
CA ASP A 115 -9.28 7.17 -17.84
C ASP A 115 -8.94 5.76 -18.35
N LEU A 116 -8.06 5.63 -19.34
CA LEU A 116 -7.63 4.34 -19.86
C LEU A 116 -6.84 3.52 -18.83
N VAL A 117 -5.94 4.15 -18.08
CA VAL A 117 -5.17 3.41 -17.06
C VAL A 117 -6.04 3.08 -15.85
N ASN A 118 -6.94 3.99 -15.44
CA ASN A 118 -7.89 3.70 -14.37
C ASN A 118 -8.85 2.58 -14.75
N GLY A 119 -9.47 2.65 -15.91
CA GLY A 119 -10.39 1.63 -16.40
C GLY A 119 -9.69 0.30 -16.66
N GLY A 120 -8.50 0.31 -17.26
CA GLY A 120 -7.78 -0.91 -17.62
C GLY A 120 -7.14 -1.63 -16.44
N VAL A 121 -6.41 -0.91 -15.59
CA VAL A 121 -5.72 -1.52 -14.43
C VAL A 121 -6.74 -1.98 -13.40
N MET A 122 -7.76 -1.17 -13.09
CA MET A 122 -8.78 -1.59 -12.12
C MET A 122 -9.64 -2.74 -12.65
N ALA A 123 -9.93 -2.83 -13.95
CA ALA A 123 -10.65 -3.96 -14.52
C ALA A 123 -9.88 -5.28 -14.39
N ILE A 124 -8.56 -5.28 -14.64
CA ILE A 124 -7.72 -6.48 -14.50
C ILE A 124 -7.68 -6.97 -13.04
N PHE A 125 -7.58 -6.06 -12.07
CA PHE A 125 -7.62 -6.43 -10.65
C PHE A 125 -9.02 -6.82 -10.17
N GLY A 126 -10.08 -6.23 -10.72
CA GLY A 126 -11.47 -6.65 -10.47
C GLY A 126 -11.74 -8.09 -10.93
N PHE A 127 -11.13 -8.51 -12.04
CA PHE A 127 -11.14 -9.93 -12.45
C PHE A 127 -10.34 -10.84 -11.51
N GLY A 128 -9.23 -10.34 -10.95
CA GLY A 128 -8.41 -11.10 -9.99
C GLY A 128 -9.04 -11.32 -8.61
N GLN A 129 -10.08 -10.57 -8.23
CA GLN A 129 -10.85 -10.79 -6.99
C GLN A 129 -11.95 -11.86 -7.14
N HIS A 130 -12.25 -12.31 -8.36
CA HIS A 130 -13.27 -13.32 -8.67
C HIS A 130 -12.72 -14.70 -9.00
N LEU A 131 -11.41 -14.90 -8.82
CA LEU A 131 -10.67 -16.16 -8.97
C LEU A 131 -10.18 -16.64 -7.60
#